data_AF-A0A966MFW5-F1
#
_entry.id   AF-A0A966MFW5-F1
#
_cell.length_a   1.000
_cell.length_b   1.000
_cell.length_c   1.000
_cell.angle_alpha   90.00
_cell.angle_beta   90.00
_cell.angle_gamma   90.00
#
_symmetry.space_group_name_H-M   'P 1'
#
loop_
_entity.id
_entity.type
_entity.pdbx_description
1 polymer ?
#
loop_
_entity_poly.entity_id
_entity_poly.type
_entity_poly.pdbx_seq_one_letter_code
_entity_poly.pdbx_strand_id
1 'polypeptide(L)' 'MLDVNFFDELRIGLASAQNIREWSFGEVKKPETINYRTLKPEKDGLFDEKIFGPTRDWEC' A
#
# COMPACT_ATOMS: atom_id res chain seq x y z
N MET A 1 -15.30 2.91 -14.69
CA MET A 1 -14.46 3.86 -13.92
C MET A 1 -15.40 4.54 -12.95
N LEU A 2 -15.24 4.34 -11.64
CA LEU A 2 -16.08 5.03 -10.66
C LEU A 2 -15.67 6.50 -10.68
N ASP A 3 -16.64 7.37 -10.97
CA ASP A 3 -16.41 8.80 -11.13
C ASP A 3 -16.30 9.43 -9.74
N VAL A 4 -15.11 9.91 -9.40
CA VAL A 4 -14.81 10.57 -8.12
C VAL A 4 -15.44 11.96 -8.01
N ASN A 5 -16.07 12.46 -9.08
CA ASN A 5 -16.62 13.82 -9.12
C ASN A 5 -18.06 13.94 -8.60
N PHE A 6 -18.73 12.81 -8.29
CA PHE A 6 -20.12 12.80 -7.81
C PHE A 6 -20.17 12.56 -6.30
N PHE A 7 -20.08 13.62 -5.50
CA PHE A 7 -20.28 13.60 -4.05
C PHE A 7 -20.93 14.92 -3.58
N ASP A 8 -21.82 14.85 -2.60
CA ASP A 8 -22.52 16.03 -2.08
C ASP A 8 -21.64 16.83 -1.09
N GLU A 9 -20.87 16.13 -0.25
CA GLU A 9 -20.03 16.74 0.78
C GLU A 9 -18.76 15.91 1.03
N LEU A 10 -17.68 16.59 1.47
CA LEU A 10 -16.42 15.97 1.88
C LEU A 10 -16.24 16.13 3.39
N ARG A 11 -16.09 15.00 4.10
CA ARG A 11 -15.87 14.99 5.55
C ARG A 11 -14.40 14.75 5.89
N ILE A 12 -13.88 15.54 6.84
CA ILE A 12 -12.58 15.33 7.46
C ILE A 12 -12.76 15.07 8.96
N GLY A 13 -11.89 14.23 9.53
CA GLY A 13 -11.92 13.89 10.95
C GLY A 13 -10.66 13.15 11.36
N LEU A 14 -10.49 12.94 12.67
CA LEU A 14 -9.37 12.18 13.20
C LEU A 14 -9.52 10.70 12.83
N ALA A 15 -8.43 10.11 12.34
CA ALA A 15 -8.36 8.68 12.10
C ALA A 15 -8.03 7.95 13.41
N SER A 16 -8.82 6.92 13.74
CA SER A 16 -8.49 6.02 14.85
C SER A 16 -7.40 5.03 14.43
N ALA A 17 -6.71 4.42 15.40
CA ALA A 17 -5.76 3.34 15.10
C ALA A 17 -6.43 2.15 14.38
N GLN A 18 -7.73 1.93 14.61
CA GLN A 18 -8.49 0.89 13.91
C GLN A 18 -8.71 1.27 12.44
N ASN A 19 -9.10 2.52 12.15
CA ASN A 19 -9.27 3.00 10.78
C ASN A 19 -7.97 2.87 9.98
N ILE A 20 -6.84 3.22 10.59
CA ILE A 20 -5.52 3.13 9.93
C ILE A 20 -5.18 1.69 9.57
N ARG A 21 -5.50 0.72 10.44
CA ARG A 21 -5.27 -0.71 10.15
C ARG A 21 -6.21 -1.22 9.07
N GLU A 22 -7.45 -0.75 9.03
CA GLU A 22 -8.43 -1.12 8.00
C GLU A 22 -8.05 -0.61 6.61
N TRP A 23 -7.37 0.54 6.52
CA TRP A 23 -6.84 1.05 5.26
C TRP A 23 -5.58 0.34 4.78
N SER A 24 -4.86 -0.31 5.70
CA SER A 24 -3.59 -0.95 5.38
C SER A 24 -3.80 -2.32 4.75
N PHE A 25 -3.01 -2.63 3.72
CA PHE A 25 -2.98 -3.93 3.05
C PHE A 25 -1.99 -4.91 3.71
N GLY A 26 -1.20 -4.45 4.67
CA GLY A 26 -0.21 -5.24 5.39
C GLY A 26 0.65 -4.41 6.35
N GLU A 27 1.56 -5.06 7.05
CA GLU A 27 2.48 -4.42 7.99
C GLU A 27 3.90 -4.46 7.43
N VAL A 28 4.54 -3.29 7.30
CA VAL A 28 5.96 -3.19 6.95
C VAL A 28 6.79 -3.43 8.21
N LYS A 29 7.59 -4.49 8.21
CA LYS A 29 8.38 -4.90 9.38
C LYS A 29 9.85 -4.53 9.26
N LYS A 30 10.33 -4.32 8.04
CA LYS A 30 11.74 -4.07 7.78
C LYS A 30 11.96 -2.74 7.05
N PRO A 31 13.11 -2.08 7.29
CA PRO A 31 13.43 -0.81 6.63
C PRO A 31 14.00 -0.98 5.22
N GLU A 32 14.27 -2.22 4.77
CA GLU A 32 14.83 -2.44 3.44
C GLU A 32 13.83 -2.04 2.33
N THR A 33 14.39 -1.65 1.19
CA THR A 33 13.65 -1.13 0.05
C THR A 33 13.65 -2.14 -1.09
N ILE A 34 14.67 -2.08 -1.94
CA ILE A 34 14.87 -2.96 -3.07
C ILE A 34 16.26 -3.58 -2.99
N ASN A 35 16.38 -4.79 -3.53
CA ASN A 35 17.67 -5.44 -3.66
C ASN A 35 18.50 -4.74 -4.73
N TYR A 36 19.72 -4.30 -4.39
CA TYR A 36 20.58 -3.57 -5.33
C TYR A 36 21.06 -4.41 -6.53
N ARG A 37 21.03 -5.75 -6.45
CA ARG A 37 21.46 -6.64 -7.55
C ARG A 37 20.31 -7.05 -8.45
N THR A 38 19.22 -7.51 -7.85
CA THR A 38 18.08 -8.06 -8.60
C THR A 38 17.05 -6.98 -8.95
N LEU A 39 17.14 -5.80 -8.34
CA LEU A 39 16.14 -4.72 -8.41
C LEU A 39 14.74 -5.16 -7.97
N LYS A 40 14.63 -6.31 -7.30
CA LYS A 40 13.36 -6.80 -6.75
C LYS A 40 13.10 -6.19 -5.38
N PRO A 41 11.85 -5.88 -5.04
CA PRO A 41 11.49 -5.45 -3.70
C PRO A 41 11.85 -6.49 -2.63
N GLU A 42 12.28 -6.00 -1.46
CA GLU A 42 12.56 -6.86 -0.32
C GLU A 42 11.27 -7.24 0.42
N LYS A 43 11.17 -8.51 0.81
CA LYS A 43 9.99 -9.04 1.52
C LYS A 43 9.87 -8.44 2.92
N ASP A 44 8.64 -8.04 3.27
CA ASP A 44 8.25 -7.27 4.45
C ASP A 44 8.90 -5.86 4.52
N GLY A 45 9.48 -5.39 3.41
CA GLY A 45 10.11 -4.09 3.25
C GLY A 45 9.16 -3.00 2.76
N LEU A 46 9.71 -1.81 2.51
CA LEU A 46 8.94 -0.62 2.13
C LEU A 46 8.25 -0.71 0.76
N PHE A 47 8.68 -1.65 -0.09
CA PHE A 47 8.13 -1.86 -1.43
C PHE A 47 7.59 -3.29 -1.62
N ASP A 48 7.28 -4.02 -0.54
CA ASP A 48 6.85 -5.43 -0.62
C ASP A 48 5.60 -5.58 -1.51
N GLU A 49 5.74 -6.40 -2.55
CA GLU A 49 4.68 -6.69 -3.53
C GLU A 49 3.47 -7.37 -2.89
N LYS A 50 3.65 -8.04 -1.74
CA LYS A 50 2.55 -8.61 -0.97
C LYS A 50 1.66 -7.53 -0.33
N ILE A 51 2.24 -6.41 0.08
CA ILE A 51 1.51 -5.32 0.75
C ILE A 51 0.94 -4.36 -0.30
N PHE A 52 1.74 -3.96 -1.27
CA PHE A 52 1.39 -2.88 -2.19
C PHE A 52 0.92 -3.35 -3.57
N GLY A 53 1.04 -4.65 -3.85
CA GLY A 53 0.71 -5.23 -5.14
C GLY A 53 1.93 -5.47 -6.03
N PRO A 54 1.76 -6.20 -7.14
CA PRO A 54 2.87 -6.62 -7.98
C PRO A 54 3.49 -5.46 -8.76
N THR A 55 4.80 -5.51 -8.99
CA THR A 55 5.51 -4.52 -9.83
C THR A 55 5.20 -4.70 -11.31
N ARG A 56 4.79 -5.91 -11.71
CA ARG A 56 4.53 -6.30 -13.11
C ARG A 56 3.13 -6.87 -13.23
N ASP A 57 2.46 -6.53 -14.32
CA ASP A 57 1.09 -6.95 -14.56
C ASP A 57 0.98 -8.48 -14.57
N TRP A 58 0.13 -9.01 -13.68
CA TRP A 58 -0.22 -10.43 -13.58
C TRP A 58 0.97 -11.37 -13.25
N GLU A 59 2.06 -10.85 -12.71
CA GLU A 59 3.21 -11.63 -12.23
C GLU A 59 3.28 -11.59 -10.69
N CYS A 60 3.69 -12.70 -10.07
CA CYS A 60 3.92 -12.84 -8.62
C CYS A 60 5.37 -13.28 -8.35
#